data_AF-A0A3B4VG04-F1
#
_entry.id   AF-A0A3B4VG04-F1
#
_cell.length_a   1.000
_cell.length_b   1.000
_cell.length_c   1.000
_cell.angle_alpha   90.00
_cell.angle_beta   90.00
_cell.angle_gamma   90.00
#
_symmetry.space_group_name_H-M   'P 1'
#
loop_
_entity.id
_entity.type
_entity.pdbx_description
1 polymer ?
#
loop_
_entity_poly.entity_id
_entity_poly.type
_entity_poly.pdbx_seq_one_letter_code
_entity_poly.pdbx_strand_id
1 'polypeptide(L)' 'MPGFLRTIASRAAPALRQQTVSQRASIYTRPAKEKIGPVETTIGMSMFALAILGPSGWILAHLEDYKKKE' A
#
# COMPACT_ATOMS: atom_id res chain seq x y z
N MET A 1 -33.42 -17.50 37.95
CA MET A 1 -32.84 -16.20 37.61
C MET A 1 -32.58 -16.07 36.10
N PRO A 2 -33.59 -15.74 35.27
CA PRO A 2 -33.39 -15.57 33.82
C PRO A 2 -33.64 -14.15 33.30
N GLY A 3 -34.36 -13.30 34.04
CA GLY A 3 -34.78 -11.98 33.54
C GLY A 3 -33.67 -10.93 33.52
N PHE A 4 -32.85 -10.89 34.58
CA PHE A 4 -31.80 -9.87 34.75
C PHE A 4 -30.61 -10.07 33.78
N LEU A 5 -30.21 -11.32 33.56
CA LEU A 5 -29.19 -11.64 32.55
C LEU A 5 -29.69 -11.35 31.14
N ARG A 6 -30.98 -11.58 30.85
CA ARG A 6 -31.58 -11.32 29.55
C ARG A 6 -31.67 -9.82 29.24
N THR A 7 -32.00 -9.00 30.23
CA THR A 7 -32.02 -7.54 30.06
C THR A 7 -30.61 -7.00 29.85
N ILE A 8 -29.61 -7.41 30.63
CA ILE A 8 -28.21 -6.98 30.44
C ILE A 8 -27.69 -7.42 29.07
N ALA A 9 -27.91 -8.68 28.68
CA ALA A 9 -27.50 -9.19 27.37
C ALA A 9 -28.17 -8.43 26.21
N SER A 10 -29.46 -8.10 26.33
CA SER A 10 -30.19 -7.34 25.31
C SER A 10 -29.68 -5.89 25.15
N ARG A 11 -29.19 -5.27 26.24
CA ARG A 11 -28.68 -3.90 26.21
C ARG A 11 -27.19 -3.83 25.79
N ALA A 12 -26.41 -4.88 26.05
CA ALA A 12 -25.03 -4.99 25.60
C ALA A 12 -24.90 -5.48 24.13
N ALA A 13 -25.90 -6.20 23.61
CA ALA A 13 -25.93 -6.70 22.24
C ALA A 13 -25.75 -5.61 21.15
N PRO A 14 -26.39 -4.43 21.19
CA PRO A 14 -26.17 -3.38 20.18
C PRO A 14 -24.75 -2.79 20.24
N ALA A 15 -24.15 -2.66 21.43
CA ALA A 15 -22.78 -2.16 21.60
C ALA A 15 -21.73 -3.14 21.01
N LEU A 16 -21.93 -4.45 21.18
CA LEU A 16 -21.11 -5.49 20.55
C LEU A 16 -21.35 -5.60 19.02
N ARG A 17 -22.58 -5.31 18.55
CA ARG A 17 -22.90 -5.27 17.11
C ARG A 17 -22.33 -4.03 16.40
N GLN A 18 -22.05 -2.95 17.12
CA GLN A 18 -21.47 -1.72 16.56
C GLN A 18 -20.09 -1.96 15.92
N GLN A 19 -19.25 -2.85 16.49
CA GLN A 19 -17.94 -3.19 15.93
C GLN A 19 -17.99 -4.00 14.63
N THR A 20 -19.13 -4.62 14.29
CA THR A 20 -19.30 -5.43 13.07
C THR A 20 -19.77 -4.61 11.87
N VAL A 21 -20.22 -3.36 12.09
CA VAL A 21 -20.46 -2.43 10.99
C VAL A 21 -19.10 -1.89 10.55
N SER A 22 -18.41 -2.66 9.71
CA SER A 22 -17.26 -2.17 8.94
C SER A 22 -17.69 -0.88 8.26
N GLN A 23 -17.17 0.26 8.75
CA GLN A 23 -17.38 1.56 8.14
C GLN A 23 -16.66 1.55 6.79
N ARG A 24 -17.32 0.97 5.78
CA ARG A 24 -16.88 0.95 4.39
C ARG A 24 -17.03 2.39 3.88
N ALA A 25 -15.98 3.19 4.05
CA ALA A 25 -15.87 4.42 3.29
C ALA A 25 -15.75 4.02 1.81
N SER A 26 -16.81 4.23 1.03
CA SER A 26 -16.77 4.02 -0.41
C SER A 26 -15.94 5.15 -1.03
N ILE A 27 -14.63 4.94 -1.12
CA ILE A 27 -13.73 5.85 -1.84
C ILE A 27 -13.96 5.60 -3.32
N TYR A 28 -14.66 6.53 -3.97
CA TYR A 28 -14.80 6.55 -5.41
C TYR A 28 -13.85 7.59 -6.00
N THR A 29 -13.09 7.18 -7.02
CA THR A 29 -12.21 8.09 -7.75
C THR A 29 -12.89 8.51 -9.05
N ARG A 30 -12.77 9.79 -9.40
CA ARG A 30 -13.13 10.26 -10.75
C ARG A 30 -12.24 9.57 -11.78
N PRO A 31 -12.69 9.44 -13.05
CA PRO A 31 -11.85 8.92 -14.12
C PRO A 31 -10.52 9.68 -14.21
N ALA A 32 -9.48 9.02 -14.71
CA ALA A 32 -8.18 9.64 -14.92
C ALA A 32 -8.33 10.89 -15.80
N LYS A 33 -7.72 12.01 -15.36
CA LYS A 33 -7.70 13.25 -16.15
C LYS A 33 -6.94 13.04 -17.46
N GLU A 34 -5.79 12.37 -17.36
CA GLU A 34 -4.98 11.90 -18.48
C GLU A 34 -4.82 10.39 -18.35
N LYS A 35 -5.06 9.66 -19.44
CA LYS A 35 -4.97 8.20 -19.45
C LYS A 35 -3.55 7.80 -19.75
N ILE A 36 -2.82 7.35 -18.72
CA ILE A 36 -1.50 6.78 -18.92
C ILE A 36 -1.65 5.39 -19.56
N GLY A 37 -1.17 5.25 -20.78
CA GLY A 37 -1.26 4.01 -21.54
C GLY A 37 -0.25 2.95 -21.09
N PRO A 38 -0.35 1.71 -21.60
CA PRO A 38 0.62 0.66 -21.31
C PRO A 38 2.05 1.06 -21.70
N VAL A 39 2.22 1.72 -22.85
CA VAL A 39 3.53 2.17 -23.34
C VAL A 39 4.17 3.19 -22.40
N GLU A 40 3.42 4.22 -22.02
CA GLU A 40 3.90 5.26 -21.09
C GLU A 40 4.21 4.69 -19.72
N THR A 41 3.40 3.74 -19.25
CA THR A 41 3.64 3.04 -17.98
C THR A 41 4.93 2.23 -18.05
N THR A 42 5.16 1.46 -19.12
CA THR A 42 6.38 0.67 -19.29
C THR A 42 7.63 1.57 -19.36
N ILE A 43 7.55 2.68 -20.08
CA ILE A 43 8.66 3.67 -20.16
C ILE A 43 8.91 4.29 -18.79
N GLY A 44 7.86 4.73 -18.09
CA GLY A 44 8.00 5.30 -16.76
C GLY A 44 8.64 4.33 -15.77
N MET A 45 8.26 3.05 -15.83
CA MET A 45 8.77 2.03 -14.92
C MET A 45 10.18 1.58 -15.25
N SER A 46 10.53 1.47 -16.53
CA SER A 46 11.91 1.18 -16.93
C SER A 46 12.84 2.34 -16.57
N MET A 47 12.44 3.59 -16.82
CA MET A 47 13.23 4.78 -16.47
C MET A 47 13.42 4.90 -14.96
N PHE A 48 12.38 4.65 -14.16
CA PHE A 48 12.48 4.64 -12.71
C PHE A 48 13.50 3.58 -12.23
N ALA A 49 13.42 2.37 -12.78
CA ALA A 49 14.37 1.30 -12.44
C ALA A 49 15.80 1.66 -12.85
N LEU A 50 16.01 2.18 -14.06
CA LEU A 50 17.34 2.58 -14.55
C LEU A 50 17.94 3.74 -13.75
N ALA A 51 17.12 4.68 -13.29
CA ALA A 51 17.57 5.80 -12.47
C ALA A 51 18.19 5.35 -11.13
N ILE A 52 17.70 4.23 -10.58
CA ILE A 52 18.23 3.65 -9.33
C ILE A 52 19.37 2.66 -9.64
N LEU A 53 19.09 1.69 -10.52
CA LEU A 53 20.00 0.58 -10.79
C LEU A 53 21.22 1.00 -11.62
N GLY A 54 21.12 2.05 -12.44
CA GLY A 54 22.23 2.54 -13.25
C GLY A 54 23.42 2.99 -12.38
N PRO A 55 23.23 4.00 -11.50
CA PRO A 55 24.30 4.44 -10.59
C PRO A 55 24.76 3.32 -9.64
N SER A 56 23.83 2.54 -9.09
CA SER A 56 24.21 1.41 -8.20
C SER A 56 25.03 0.35 -8.94
N GLY A 57 24.63 0.00 -10.17
CA GLY A 57 25.35 -0.96 -11.00
C GLY A 57 26.74 -0.46 -11.37
N TRP A 58 26.89 0.82 -11.70
CA TRP A 58 28.20 1.42 -11.95
C TRP A 58 29.13 1.30 -10.73
N ILE A 59 28.65 1.70 -9.55
CA ILE A 59 29.45 1.65 -8.32
C ILE A 59 29.86 0.21 -8.02
N LEU A 60 28.91 -0.74 -8.11
CA LEU A 60 29.19 -2.16 -7.83
C LEU A 60 30.19 -2.75 -8.83
N ALA A 61 30.11 -2.37 -10.11
CA ALA A 61 31.02 -2.85 -11.14
C ALA A 61 32.48 -2.39 -10.90
N HIS A 62 32.68 -1.22 -10.29
CA HIS A 62 34.01 -0.64 -10.06
C HIS A 62 34.55 -0.89 -8.64
N LEU A 63 33.93 -1.77 -7.84
CA LEU A 63 34.36 -2.02 -6.46
C LEU A 63 35.81 -2.51 -6.36
N GLU A 64 36.26 -3.36 -7.30
CA GLU A 64 37.64 -3.85 -7.29
C GLU A 64 38.65 -2.75 -7.65
N ASP A 65 38.27 -1.81 -8.51
CA ASP A 65 39.10 -0.66 -8.85
C ASP A 65 39.20 0.30 -7.66
N TYR A 66 38.11 0.50 -6.91
CA TYR A 66 38.13 1.31 -5.68
C TYR A 66 38.95 0.69 -4.55
N LYS A 67 39.13 -0.64 -4.53
CA LYS A 67 39.95 -1.34 -3.54
C LYS A 67 41.44 -1.22 -3.81
N LYS A 68 41.83 -1.05 -5.08
CA LYS A 68 43.22 -0.81 -5.45
C LYS A 68 43.54 0.66 -5.15
N LYS A 69 44.23 0.87 -4.03
CA LYS A 69 44.98 2.10 -3.83
C LYS A 69 46.26 1.96 -4.62
N GLU A 70 46.40 2.72 -5.70
CA GLU A 70 47.75 3.17 -6.06
C GLU A 70 48.42 3.82 -4.83
#